data_AF-A0A7C6WPC4-F1
#
_entry.id   AF-A0A7C6WPC4-F1
#
_cell.length_a   1.000
_cell.length_b   1.000
_cell.length_c   1.000
_cell.angle_alpha   90.00
_cell.angle_beta   90.00
_cell.angle_gamma   90.00
#
_symmetry.space_group_name_H-M   'P 1'
#
loop_
_entity.id
_entity.type
_entity.pdbx_description
1 polymer ?
#
loop_
_entity_poly.entity_id
_entity_poly.type
_entity_poly.pdbx_seq_one_letter_code
_entity_poly.pdbx_strand_id
1 'polypeptide(L)'
;MRKWNDTFSPQKFYESSSATNYAYAESIPTNDAGLFVVKTATSNGYHRTLSFDIIINTRLVLTMYKSEIKISVFCHELGHAIGLLDLSSGTAIMNVNRDRATLYTPQADDIIGAIANWDR
;
A
#
# COMPACT_ATOMS: atom_id res chain seq x y z
N MET A 1 9.45 15.49 7.51
CA MET A 1 8.97 14.10 7.64
C MET A 1 9.61 13.28 6.54
N ARG A 2 10.25 12.15 6.88
CA ARG A 2 10.97 11.31 5.92
C ARG A 2 9.99 10.51 5.09
N LYS A 3 10.18 10.51 3.77
CA LYS A 3 9.43 9.65 2.84
C LYS A 3 9.84 8.20 3.12
N TRP A 4 8.95 7.24 2.91
CA TRP A 4 9.20 5.80 3.15
C TRP A 4 10.44 5.24 2.42
N ASN A 5 10.92 5.96 1.42
CA ASN A 5 12.08 5.62 0.61
C ASN A 5 13.33 6.49 0.88
N ASP A 6 13.32 7.27 1.97
CA ASP A 6 14.43 8.12 2.40
C ASP A 6 15.47 7.30 3.18
N THR A 7 16.10 6.37 2.47
CA THR A 7 17.14 5.44 2.93
C THR A 7 18.32 5.48 1.96
N PHE A 8 19.49 4.99 2.39
CA PHE A 8 20.69 4.89 1.54
C PHE A 8 20.50 3.99 0.32
N SER A 9 19.49 3.11 0.33
CA SER A 9 19.14 2.24 -0.80
C SER A 9 17.64 2.25 -1.06
N PRO A 10 17.12 3.30 -1.72
CA PRO A 10 15.70 3.44 -1.98
C PRO A 10 15.19 2.31 -2.88
N GLN A 11 14.15 1.59 -2.46
CA GLN A 11 13.44 0.64 -3.31
C GLN A 11 12.56 1.42 -4.28
N LYS A 12 12.91 1.36 -5.57
CA LYS A 12 12.19 2.08 -6.62
C LYS A 12 11.19 1.12 -7.28
N PHE A 13 9.92 1.49 -7.25
CA PHE A 13 8.90 0.85 -8.09
C PHE A 13 8.98 1.49 -9.46
N TYR A 14 9.25 0.67 -10.48
CA TYR A 14 9.21 1.09 -11.87
C TYR A 14 8.02 0.43 -12.56
N GLU A 15 7.27 1.23 -13.30
CA GLU A 15 6.34 0.70 -14.29
C GLU A 15 7.17 0.13 -15.46
N SER A 16 7.01 -1.16 -15.74
CA SER A 16 7.62 -1.83 -16.88
C SER A 16 6.56 -2.68 -17.57
N SER A 17 6.63 -2.79 -18.90
CA SER A 17 5.80 -3.76 -19.65
C SER A 17 6.09 -5.21 -19.25
N SER A 18 7.23 -5.48 -18.59
CA SER A 18 7.60 -6.77 -18.00
C SER A 18 7.42 -6.84 -16.49
N ALA A 19 6.89 -5.78 -15.83
CA ALA A 19 6.62 -5.83 -14.40
C ALA A 19 5.50 -6.83 -14.11
N THR A 20 5.66 -7.64 -13.06
CA THR A 20 4.61 -8.55 -12.59
C THR A 20 3.69 -7.90 -11.55
N ASN A 21 4.09 -6.73 -11.02
CA ASN A 21 3.34 -5.95 -10.04
C ASN A 21 2.97 -4.60 -10.64
N TYR A 22 1.70 -4.21 -10.58
CA TYR A 22 1.22 -2.94 -11.12
C TYR A 22 0.61 -2.07 -10.03
N ALA A 23 0.76 -0.76 -10.18
CA ALA A 23 0.03 0.23 -9.40
C ALA A 23 -0.52 1.29 -10.35
N TYR A 24 -1.84 1.44 -10.37
CA TYR A 24 -2.52 2.33 -11.30
C TYR A 24 -3.77 2.94 -10.67
N ALA A 25 -4.34 3.92 -11.35
CA ALA A 25 -5.55 4.61 -10.91
C ALA A 25 -6.69 4.31 -11.88
N GLU A 26 -7.83 3.90 -11.36
CA GLU A 26 -9.02 3.56 -12.14
C GLU A 26 -10.29 3.98 -11.37
N SER A 27 -11.40 4.21 -12.06
CA SER A 27 -12.70 4.43 -11.42
C SER A 27 -13.40 3.09 -11.25
N ILE A 28 -13.45 2.58 -10.03
CA ILE A 28 -13.99 1.24 -9.73
C ILE A 28 -15.22 1.32 -8.81
N PRO A 29 -16.20 0.40 -8.94
CA PRO A 29 -17.49 0.49 -8.25
C PRO A 29 -17.45 0.01 -6.77
N THR A 30 -16.34 0.15 -6.05
CA THR A 30 -16.21 -0.18 -4.61
C THR A 30 -16.23 1.07 -3.72
N ASN A 31 -16.62 0.90 -2.45
CA ASN A 31 -16.52 1.93 -1.40
C ASN A 31 -15.11 2.06 -0.80
N ASP A 32 -14.15 1.28 -1.29
CA ASP A 32 -12.76 1.35 -0.86
C ASP A 32 -11.97 2.39 -1.64
N ALA A 33 -11.13 3.15 -0.94
CA ALA A 33 -10.30 4.19 -1.53
C ALA A 33 -9.18 3.61 -2.41
N GLY A 34 -8.78 2.37 -2.14
CA GLY A 34 -7.87 1.58 -2.95
C GLY A 34 -8.24 0.09 -2.88
N LEU A 35 -7.65 -0.70 -3.76
CA LEU A 35 -7.72 -2.16 -3.71
C LEU A 35 -6.34 -2.76 -3.93
N PHE A 36 -6.04 -3.77 -3.14
CA PHE A 36 -4.94 -4.70 -3.35
C PHE A 36 -5.48 -6.02 -3.91
N VAL A 37 -5.00 -6.41 -5.10
CA VAL A 37 -5.43 -7.63 -5.80
C VAL A 37 -4.25 -8.57 -5.96
N VAL A 38 -4.29 -9.72 -5.32
CA VAL A 38 -3.29 -10.78 -5.49
C VAL A 38 -3.52 -11.48 -6.82
N LYS A 39 -2.52 -11.46 -7.71
CA LYS A 39 -2.54 -12.20 -8.98
C LYS A 39 -1.96 -13.60 -8.83
N THR A 40 -0.84 -13.73 -8.11
CA THR A 40 -0.26 -15.03 -7.77
C THR A 40 0.35 -15.00 -6.37
N ALA A 41 0.16 -16.11 -5.65
CA ALA A 41 0.81 -16.35 -4.36
C ALA A 41 1.26 -17.82 -4.26
N THR A 42 2.30 -18.09 -3.47
CA THR A 42 2.67 -19.48 -3.19
C THR A 42 1.84 -20.07 -2.04
N SER A 43 1.79 -21.40 -1.93
CA SER A 43 1.00 -22.14 -0.95
C SER A 43 1.52 -22.10 0.50
N ASN A 44 2.76 -21.65 0.76
CA ASN A 44 3.34 -21.67 2.11
C ASN A 44 3.15 -20.33 2.83
N GLY A 45 1.98 -20.19 3.48
CA GLY A 45 1.82 -19.54 4.79
C GLY A 45 1.87 -18.01 4.89
N TYR A 46 2.95 -17.34 4.47
CA TYR A 46 3.19 -15.93 4.79
C TYR A 46 4.11 -15.25 3.75
N HIS A 47 3.84 -13.99 3.40
CA HIS A 47 4.63 -13.10 2.51
C HIS A 47 5.06 -13.65 1.16
N ARG A 48 4.12 -14.10 0.33
CA ARG A 48 4.48 -14.64 -0.99
C ARG A 48 3.56 -14.21 -2.12
N THR A 49 3.03 -13.00 -2.05
CA THR A 49 2.45 -12.34 -3.22
C THR A 49 3.57 -12.14 -4.25
N LEU A 50 3.58 -12.96 -5.30
CA LEU A 50 4.58 -12.91 -6.36
C LEU A 50 4.20 -11.89 -7.44
N SER A 51 2.90 -11.75 -7.67
CA SER A 51 2.31 -10.72 -8.53
C SER A 51 1.06 -10.11 -7.91
N PHE A 52 0.89 -8.81 -8.05
CA PHE A 52 -0.28 -8.08 -7.56
C PHE A 52 -0.61 -6.83 -8.38
N ASP A 53 -1.84 -6.34 -8.22
CA ASP A 53 -2.24 -5.00 -8.61
C ASP A 53 -2.62 -4.16 -7.38
N ILE A 54 -2.22 -2.90 -7.41
CA ILE A 54 -2.73 -1.85 -6.54
C ILE A 54 -3.56 -0.89 -7.39
N ILE A 55 -4.83 -0.75 -7.06
CA ILE A 55 -5.77 0.12 -7.77
C ILE A 55 -6.15 1.27 -6.85
N ILE A 56 -5.78 2.50 -7.23
CA ILE A 56 -6.26 3.71 -6.54
C ILE A 56 -7.63 4.07 -7.10
N ASN A 57 -8.66 4.05 -6.27
CA ASN A 57 -10.03 4.29 -6.69
C ASN A 57 -10.30 5.78 -6.90
N THR A 58 -10.24 6.22 -8.15
CA THR A 58 -10.44 7.62 -8.54
C THR A 58 -11.85 8.15 -8.27
N ARG A 59 -12.84 7.27 -8.06
CA ARG A 59 -14.22 7.64 -7.68
C ARG A 59 -14.27 8.26 -6.28
N LEU A 60 -13.43 7.77 -5.37
CA LEU A 60 -13.38 8.22 -3.97
C LEU A 60 -12.16 9.10 -3.67
N VAL A 61 -11.06 8.85 -4.38
CA VAL A 61 -9.85 9.65 -4.35
C VAL A 61 -9.94 10.68 -5.48
N LEU A 62 -10.81 11.68 -5.29
CA LEU A 62 -11.06 12.72 -6.29
C LEU A 62 -9.76 13.42 -6.69
N THR A 63 -9.59 13.64 -7.99
CA THR A 63 -8.41 14.23 -8.64
C THR A 63 -8.07 15.66 -8.18
N MET A 64 -8.94 16.32 -7.43
CA MET A 64 -8.85 17.74 -7.07
C MET A 64 -8.31 17.99 -5.66
N TYR A 65 -8.15 16.96 -4.82
CA TYR A 65 -7.62 17.11 -3.47
C TYR A 65 -6.46 16.14 -3.23
N LYS A 66 -5.25 16.68 -3.42
CA LYS A 66 -3.98 16.32 -2.76
C LYS A 66 -3.36 14.98 -3.17
N SER A 67 -2.20 15.07 -3.80
CA SER A 67 -1.26 13.95 -4.05
C SER A 67 -1.06 13.06 -2.82
N GLU A 68 -1.16 13.64 -1.63
CA GLU A 68 -1.02 13.03 -0.32
C GLU A 68 -2.07 11.93 -0.08
N ILE A 69 -3.32 12.10 -0.52
CA ILE A 69 -4.36 11.08 -0.37
C ILE A 69 -4.01 9.86 -1.24
N LYS A 70 -3.57 10.09 -2.48
CA LYS A 70 -3.14 9.01 -3.37
C LYS A 70 -1.93 8.27 -2.80
N ILE A 71 -0.96 8.99 -2.25
CA ILE A 71 0.20 8.39 -1.59
C ILE A 71 -0.24 7.60 -0.36
N SER A 72 -1.14 8.13 0.46
CA SER A 72 -1.68 7.44 1.64
C SER A 72 -2.38 6.14 1.28
N VAL A 73 -3.23 6.16 0.26
CA VAL A 73 -3.91 4.97 -0.26
C VAL A 73 -2.88 3.97 -0.79
N PHE A 74 -2.00 4.41 -1.68
CA PHE A 74 -0.95 3.56 -2.23
C PHE A 74 -0.09 2.90 -1.15
N CYS A 75 0.35 3.65 -0.13
CA CYS A 75 1.15 3.10 0.96
C CYS A 75 0.41 2.06 1.79
N HIS A 76 -0.90 2.19 1.96
CA HIS A 76 -1.73 1.20 2.65
C HIS A 76 -1.88 -0.08 1.84
N GLU A 77 -2.21 0.03 0.55
CA GLU A 77 -2.30 -1.15 -0.33
C GLU A 77 -0.93 -1.85 -0.49
N LEU A 78 0.16 -1.07 -0.51
CA LEU A 78 1.51 -1.61 -0.53
C LEU A 78 1.84 -2.36 0.77
N GLY A 79 1.26 -1.96 1.89
CA GLY A 79 1.34 -2.70 3.15
C GLY A 79 0.78 -4.11 3.03
N HIS A 80 -0.34 -4.30 2.34
CA HIS A 80 -0.87 -5.64 2.04
C HIS A 80 0.06 -6.46 1.15
N ALA A 81 0.73 -5.82 0.18
CA ALA A 81 1.70 -6.50 -0.68
C ALA A 81 2.87 -7.10 0.11
N ILE A 82 3.26 -6.46 1.21
CA ILE A 82 4.28 -6.97 2.14
C ILE A 82 3.66 -7.74 3.32
N GLY A 83 2.36 -8.06 3.25
CA GLY A 83 1.62 -8.93 4.16
C GLY A 83 1.23 -8.32 5.51
N LEU A 84 1.10 -6.99 5.57
CA LEU A 84 0.39 -6.34 6.66
C LEU A 84 -1.12 -6.48 6.49
N LEU A 85 -1.82 -6.63 7.61
CA LEU A 85 -3.27 -6.69 7.66
C LEU A 85 -3.86 -5.33 8.01
N ASP A 86 -5.13 -5.15 7.67
CA ASP A 86 -5.89 -3.98 8.08
C ASP A 86 -5.98 -3.84 9.60
N LEU A 87 -5.94 -2.59 10.04
CA LEU A 87 -6.23 -2.20 11.40
C LEU A 87 -7.51 -1.34 11.42
N SER A 88 -8.32 -1.50 12.47
CA SER A 88 -9.52 -0.69 12.68
C SER A 88 -9.29 0.53 13.56
N SER A 89 -8.10 0.65 14.18
CA SER A 89 -7.73 1.73 15.10
C SER A 89 -6.21 1.99 15.09
N GLY A 90 -5.77 3.02 15.81
CA GLY A 90 -4.37 3.43 15.89
C GLY A 90 -3.96 4.45 14.83
N THR A 91 -2.68 4.80 14.81
CA THR A 91 -2.14 5.83 13.89
C THR A 91 -1.34 5.25 12.73
N ALA A 92 -1.42 3.95 12.47
CA ALA A 92 -0.65 3.26 11.43
C ALA A 92 -1.22 3.47 10.02
N ILE A 93 -0.40 3.33 8.97
CA ILE A 93 -0.86 3.43 7.58
C ILE A 93 -1.88 2.33 7.25
N MET A 94 -1.78 1.18 7.93
CA MET A 94 -2.73 0.07 7.81
C MET A 94 -4.08 0.34 8.48
N ASN A 95 -4.27 1.47 9.17
CA ASN A 95 -5.58 1.84 9.68
C ASN A 95 -6.51 2.27 8.53
N VAL A 96 -7.62 1.55 8.35
CA VAL A 96 -8.65 1.84 7.33
C VAL A 96 -9.37 3.17 7.58
N ASN A 97 -9.41 3.60 8.84
CA ASN A 97 -10.03 4.84 9.31
C ASN A 97 -9.05 6.03 9.40
N ARG A 98 -7.81 5.87 8.91
CA ARG A 98 -6.82 6.95 8.98
C ARG A 98 -7.27 8.21 8.23
N ASP A 99 -6.79 9.36 8.71
CA ASP A 99 -6.83 10.58 7.92
C ASP A 99 -5.80 10.50 6.78
N ARG A 100 -6.30 10.20 5.59
CA ARG A 100 -5.48 10.02 4.38
C ARG A 100 -4.79 11.30 3.92
N ALA A 101 -5.23 12.47 4.38
CA ALA A 101 -4.61 13.75 4.01
C ALA A 101 -3.35 14.06 4.82
N THR A 102 -3.18 13.42 5.98
CA THR A 102 -2.07 13.68 6.92
C THR A 102 -1.20 12.46 7.16
N LEU A 103 -1.77 11.26 7.07
CA LEU A 103 -1.07 10.00 7.29
C LEU A 103 -0.76 9.30 5.96
N TYR A 104 0.40 9.60 5.39
CA TYR A 104 0.87 9.05 4.10
C TYR A 104 2.31 8.48 4.17
N THR A 105 2.81 8.27 5.38
CA THR A 105 4.10 7.60 5.65
C THR A 105 3.89 6.46 6.64
N PRO A 106 4.62 5.35 6.52
CA PRO A 106 4.61 4.28 7.53
C PRO A 106 4.93 4.81 8.92
N GLN A 107 4.24 4.28 9.92
CA GLN A 107 4.51 4.52 11.34
C GLN A 107 5.25 3.35 11.97
N ALA A 108 5.61 3.50 13.24
CA ALA A 108 6.34 2.47 13.98
C ALA A 108 5.67 1.08 13.92
N ASP A 109 4.34 1.02 14.06
CA ASP A 109 3.60 -0.24 14.00
C ASP A 109 3.67 -0.91 12.62
N ASP A 110 3.55 -0.12 11.54
CA ASP A 110 3.71 -0.63 10.17
C ASP A 110 5.11 -1.20 9.93
N ILE A 111 6.15 -0.51 10.42
CA ILE A 111 7.56 -0.92 10.28
C ILE A 111 7.81 -2.21 11.06
N ILE A 112 7.36 -2.29 12.31
CA ILE A 112 7.52 -3.47 13.16
C ILE A 112 6.79 -4.66 12.55
N GLY A 113 5.55 -4.46 12.11
CA GLY A 113 4.77 -5.47 11.41
C GLY A 113 5.49 -5.99 10.17
N ALA A 114 6.09 -5.09 9.38
CA ALA A 114 6.78 -5.47 8.15
C ALA A 114 8.05 -6.30 8.43
N ILE A 115 8.85 -5.90 9.42
CA ILE A 115 10.05 -6.64 9.85
C ILE A 115 9.65 -8.03 10.38
N ALA A 116 8.66 -8.07 11.28
CA ALA A 116 8.20 -9.32 11.90
C ALA A 116 7.64 -10.32 10.87
N ASN A 117 7.17 -9.82 9.73
CA ASN A 117 6.67 -10.60 8.63
C ASN A 117 7.78 -11.08 7.68
N TRP A 118 8.80 -10.25 7.43
CA TRP A 118 9.86 -10.56 6.46
C TRP A 118 11.02 -11.38 7.04
N ASP A 119 11.25 -11.32 8.35
CA ASP A 119 12.33 -12.04 9.05
C ASP A 119 11.87 -13.43 9.60
N ARG A 120 10.88 -14.06 8.96
CA ARG A 120 10.30 -15.37 9.37
C ARG A 120 10.66 -16.52 8.44
#